data_AF-A0A3C1YPX9-F1
#
_entry.id   AF-A0A3C1YPX9-F1
#
_cell.length_a   1.000
_cell.length_b   1.000
_cell.length_c   1.000
_cell.angle_alpha   90.00
_cell.angle_beta   90.00
_cell.angle_gamma   90.00
#
_symmetry.space_group_name_H-M   'P 1'
#
loop_
_entity.id
_entity.type
_entity.pdbx_description
1 polymer ?
#
loop_
_entity_poly.entity_id
_entity_poly.type
_entity_poly.pdbx_seq_one_letter_code
_entity_poly.pdbx_strand_id
1 'polypeptide(L)'
;IATDQKILARSKPSNMSILHPYEVDSTDVAVVFRETELSDKIGFTYQNFVGEDAADDFIKSILQYAPKEGESDRLLTIILDGENAWEWYRRDNDAKDFLHALYRKLSKLHKSKQVVTVTMSEYIHGNTKRGVQAHPIEAMRKLDWLYPGSWINANYDTWIGEDEENRAWNYLLVARQDLEVSGLKQPDPKAPEPKANTKKWYAYKTWEAMYAAEGSDWFWWYGTDQNAPAGDKPFDIAFITHLKNLYMFGEKAGGTFPKREFKPIIAEKEQMTIRATGGTMAQSKQDTVTVVFLCDARKIFVRRGIYIVGSHELLGSWKPNTIRMYDDNSLGDEVADDSVYTLVVQMAAGTELEYKYTNSGPSGTWEGEEFSQSNRKIVIDGSQSRIVIKDVFGERKN
;
A
#
# COMPACT_ATOMS: atom_id res chain seq x y z
N ILE A 1 19.53 -0.25 10.25
CA ILE A 1 18.15 -0.01 9.76
C ILE A 1 18.23 0.72 8.43
N ALA A 2 17.27 0.50 7.54
CA ALA A 2 17.13 1.22 6.28
C ALA A 2 15.72 1.82 6.20
N THR A 3 15.58 3.04 5.70
CA THR A 3 14.28 3.72 5.51
C THR A 3 14.35 4.72 4.35
N ASP A 4 13.32 5.55 4.13
CA ASP A 4 13.19 6.42 2.94
C ASP A 4 13.67 7.86 3.15
N GLN A 5 14.11 8.50 2.07
CA GLN A 5 14.54 9.90 2.09
C GLN A 5 13.47 10.87 2.61
N LYS A 6 12.18 10.60 2.40
CA LYS A 6 11.07 11.42 2.92
C LYS A 6 11.01 11.37 4.44
N ILE A 7 11.44 10.26 5.06
CA ILE A 7 11.60 10.15 6.51
C ILE A 7 12.74 11.04 6.98
N LEU A 8 13.90 11.01 6.31
CA LEU A 8 15.02 11.90 6.65
C LEU A 8 14.63 13.37 6.54
N ALA A 9 13.91 13.75 5.48
CA ALA A 9 13.47 15.12 5.24
C ALA A 9 12.58 15.67 6.37
N ARG A 10 11.86 14.79 7.08
CA ARG A 10 10.99 15.15 8.23
C ARG A 10 11.67 14.93 9.59
N SER A 11 12.83 14.28 9.62
CA SER A 11 13.61 13.99 10.82
C SER A 11 14.39 15.22 11.31
N LYS A 12 15.01 15.10 12.51
CA LYS A 12 15.85 16.15 13.10
C LYS A 12 17.28 15.65 13.38
N PRO A 13 18.31 16.48 13.11
CA PRO A 13 18.22 17.83 12.52
C PRO A 13 17.80 17.80 11.03
N SER A 14 17.24 18.91 10.55
CA SER A 14 16.79 19.04 9.15
C SER A 14 17.96 19.26 8.18
N ASN A 15 17.71 19.13 6.88
CA ASN A 15 18.69 19.32 5.79
C ASN A 15 19.87 18.34 5.85
N MET A 16 19.59 17.13 6.32
CA MET A 16 20.52 16.01 6.31
C MET A 16 20.54 15.35 4.92
N SER A 17 21.67 14.75 4.57
CA SER A 17 21.89 14.13 3.25
C SER A 17 21.68 12.62 3.35
N ILE A 18 20.96 12.05 2.38
CA ILE A 18 20.77 10.59 2.27
C ILE A 18 22.07 9.83 1.94
N LEU A 19 23.14 10.55 1.59
CA LEU A 19 24.41 9.98 1.13
C LEU A 19 25.35 9.61 2.29
N HIS A 20 24.86 9.61 3.53
CA HIS A 20 25.60 9.23 4.71
C HIS A 20 24.70 8.43 5.66
N PRO A 21 25.26 7.46 6.41
CA PRO A 21 24.56 6.82 7.51
C PRO A 21 24.54 7.73 8.74
N TYR A 22 23.58 7.46 9.63
CA TYR A 22 23.37 8.19 10.88
C TYR A 22 23.22 7.25 12.06
N GLU A 23 23.65 7.70 13.24
CA GLU A 23 23.37 7.03 14.51
C GLU A 23 22.05 7.58 15.09
N VAL A 24 21.13 6.69 15.51
CA VAL A 24 19.84 7.09 16.10
C VAL A 24 19.83 6.89 17.62
N ASP A 25 19.43 7.93 18.36
CA ASP A 25 19.07 7.91 19.80
C ASP A 25 20.12 7.25 20.74
N SER A 26 21.41 7.33 20.40
CA SER A 26 22.51 6.72 21.16
C SER A 26 22.38 5.20 21.39
N THR A 27 21.60 4.53 20.54
CA THR A 27 21.29 3.09 20.66
C THR A 27 22.28 2.17 19.96
N ASP A 28 23.42 2.70 19.47
CA ASP A 28 24.38 1.97 18.61
C ASP A 28 23.71 1.39 17.35
N VAL A 29 22.71 2.10 16.83
CA VAL A 29 21.96 1.73 15.62
C VAL A 29 22.29 2.68 14.49
N ALA A 30 22.91 2.14 13.44
CA ALA A 30 23.09 2.83 12.18
C ALA A 30 21.80 2.80 11.34
N VAL A 31 21.40 3.95 10.81
CA VAL A 31 20.32 4.10 9.82
C VAL A 31 20.87 4.65 8.50
N VAL A 32 20.38 4.10 7.40
CA VAL A 32 20.62 4.59 6.03
C VAL A 32 19.31 4.92 5.35
N PHE A 33 19.38 5.83 4.37
CA PHE A 33 18.21 6.36 3.69
C PHE A 33 18.26 6.04 2.19
N ARG A 34 17.17 5.47 1.69
CA ARG A 34 16.94 5.09 0.30
C ARG A 34 17.03 6.31 -0.61
N GLU A 35 17.79 6.19 -1.68
CA GLU A 35 17.64 7.06 -2.85
C GLU A 35 16.43 6.57 -3.65
N THR A 36 15.32 7.30 -3.56
CA THR A 36 14.01 6.86 -4.04
C THR A 36 14.00 6.69 -5.57
N GLU A 37 14.46 7.69 -6.31
CA GLU A 37 14.32 7.76 -7.77
C GLU A 37 15.15 6.66 -8.47
N LEU A 38 16.40 6.46 -8.04
CA LEU A 38 17.27 5.41 -8.59
C LEU A 38 16.75 4.02 -8.26
N SER A 39 16.19 3.84 -7.07
CA SER A 39 15.59 2.57 -6.67
C SER A 39 14.31 2.29 -7.49
N ASP A 40 13.46 3.29 -7.66
CA ASP A 40 12.21 3.20 -8.44
C ASP A 40 12.48 2.98 -9.94
N LYS A 41 13.58 3.53 -10.47
CA LYS A 41 13.99 3.23 -11.86
C LYS A 41 14.16 1.73 -12.11
N ILE A 42 14.72 0.98 -11.17
CA ILE A 42 14.90 -0.48 -11.31
C ILE A 42 13.55 -1.19 -11.34
N GLY A 43 12.60 -0.78 -10.50
CA GLY A 43 11.28 -1.39 -10.41
C GLY A 43 10.35 -1.03 -11.57
N PHE A 44 10.34 0.24 -11.99
CA PHE A 44 9.25 0.79 -12.80
C PHE A 44 9.69 1.39 -14.14
N THR A 45 10.96 1.80 -14.27
CA THR A 45 11.46 2.43 -15.51
C THR A 45 12.16 1.41 -16.40
N TYR A 46 13.16 0.71 -15.87
CA TYR A 46 14.04 -0.18 -16.63
C TYR A 46 13.36 -1.46 -17.12
N GLN A 47 12.18 -1.79 -16.59
CA GLN A 47 11.33 -2.86 -17.13
C GLN A 47 11.01 -2.72 -18.63
N ASN A 48 11.13 -1.51 -19.20
CA ASN A 48 10.92 -1.23 -20.62
C ASN A 48 12.21 -1.12 -21.45
N PHE A 49 13.38 -1.25 -20.82
CA PHE A 49 14.69 -1.04 -21.43
C PHE A 49 15.31 -2.37 -21.88
N VAL A 50 16.31 -2.28 -22.75
CA VAL A 50 17.26 -3.40 -22.94
C VAL A 50 18.25 -3.37 -21.78
N GLY A 51 18.66 -4.54 -21.28
CA GLY A 51 19.46 -4.64 -20.05
C GLY A 51 20.75 -3.81 -20.04
N GLU A 52 21.46 -3.75 -21.18
CA GLU A 52 22.69 -2.94 -21.29
C GLU A 52 22.40 -1.43 -21.15
N ASP A 53 21.35 -0.93 -21.80
CA ASP A 53 20.95 0.48 -21.77
C ASP A 53 20.48 0.90 -20.37
N ALA A 54 19.71 0.03 -19.70
CA ALA A 54 19.29 0.24 -18.32
C ALA A 54 20.50 0.32 -17.37
N ALA A 55 21.46 -0.59 -17.54
CA ALA A 55 22.68 -0.58 -16.74
C ALA A 55 23.53 0.67 -17.03
N ASP A 56 23.61 1.14 -18.27
CA ASP A 56 24.32 2.38 -18.61
C ASP A 56 23.68 3.62 -18.01
N ASP A 57 22.34 3.75 -18.05
CA ASP A 57 21.63 4.85 -17.39
C ASP A 57 21.82 4.82 -15.87
N PHE A 58 21.74 3.63 -15.26
CA PHE A 58 21.95 3.48 -13.83
C PHE A 58 23.37 3.86 -13.42
N ILE A 59 24.39 3.36 -14.13
CA ILE A 59 25.79 3.69 -13.85
C ILE A 59 26.05 5.20 -14.02
N LYS A 60 25.53 5.79 -15.10
CA LYS A 60 25.63 7.24 -15.30
C LYS A 60 25.00 8.00 -14.16
N SER A 61 23.85 7.53 -13.66
CA SER A 61 23.12 8.18 -12.58
C SER A 61 23.85 8.08 -11.23
N ILE A 62 24.36 6.90 -10.85
CA ILE A 62 25.12 6.77 -9.58
C ILE A 62 26.40 7.60 -9.57
N LEU A 63 27.06 7.76 -10.71
CA LEU A 63 28.30 8.54 -10.82
C LEU A 63 28.07 10.04 -10.60
N GLN A 64 26.83 10.55 -10.73
CA GLN A 64 26.49 11.93 -10.37
C GLN A 64 26.61 12.20 -8.86
N TYR A 65 26.56 11.14 -8.05
CA TYR A 65 26.71 11.23 -6.60
C TYR A 65 28.17 11.11 -6.16
N ALA A 66 29.12 10.94 -7.07
CA ALA A 66 30.54 10.88 -6.73
C ALA A 66 30.98 12.15 -5.96
N PRO A 67 31.81 12.00 -4.91
CA PRO A 67 32.36 13.16 -4.21
C PRO A 67 33.27 13.97 -5.15
N LYS A 68 33.30 15.29 -4.95
CA LYS A 68 34.28 16.15 -5.62
C LYS A 68 35.66 15.94 -5.00
N GLU A 69 36.71 16.39 -5.69
CA GLU A 69 38.07 16.37 -5.14
C GLU A 69 38.12 17.10 -3.78
N GLY A 70 38.61 16.41 -2.76
CA GLY A 70 38.68 16.90 -1.38
C GLY A 70 37.43 16.65 -0.53
N GLU A 71 36.33 16.13 -1.08
CA GLU A 71 35.18 15.69 -0.31
C GLU A 71 35.36 14.25 0.21
N SER A 72 34.72 13.92 1.33
CA SER A 72 34.69 12.55 1.85
C SER A 72 33.85 11.63 0.97
N ASP A 73 34.15 10.33 1.02
CA ASP A 73 33.32 9.30 0.40
C ASP A 73 31.85 9.38 0.85
N ARG A 74 30.97 8.97 -0.06
CA ARG A 74 29.51 8.99 0.09
C ARG A 74 28.98 7.56 0.04
N LEU A 75 28.00 7.26 0.89
CA LEU A 75 27.27 5.98 0.89
C LEU A 75 25.92 6.18 0.21
N LEU A 76 25.84 5.81 -1.07
CA LEU A 76 24.59 5.78 -1.82
C LEU A 76 23.84 4.47 -1.55
N THR A 77 22.60 4.56 -1.07
CA THR A 77 21.81 3.39 -0.65
C THR A 77 20.63 3.18 -1.59
N ILE A 78 20.63 2.03 -2.28
CA ILE A 78 19.59 1.63 -3.23
C ILE A 78 18.82 0.47 -2.61
N ILE A 79 17.51 0.65 -2.40
CA ILE A 79 16.65 -0.30 -1.68
C ILE A 79 15.38 -0.50 -2.49
N LEU A 80 15.03 -1.74 -2.77
CA LEU A 80 13.82 -2.12 -3.48
C LEU A 80 13.41 -3.52 -3.04
N ASP A 81 12.16 -3.87 -3.28
CA ASP A 81 11.67 -5.22 -3.03
C ASP A 81 12.34 -6.24 -3.94
N GLY A 82 12.53 -7.44 -3.39
CA GLY A 82 13.30 -8.51 -4.04
C GLY A 82 12.51 -9.29 -5.09
N GLU A 83 11.20 -9.07 -5.17
CA GLU A 83 10.26 -9.81 -6.01
C GLU A 83 9.55 -8.91 -7.02
N ASN A 84 9.21 -7.68 -6.62
CA ASN A 84 8.26 -6.83 -7.36
C ASN A 84 8.75 -6.41 -8.75
N ALA A 85 10.05 -6.29 -8.99
CA ALA A 85 10.56 -5.71 -10.24
C ALA A 85 10.65 -6.72 -11.40
N TRP A 86 10.99 -7.97 -11.12
CA TRP A 86 11.67 -8.82 -12.12
C TRP A 86 10.74 -9.42 -13.17
N GLU A 87 9.50 -9.75 -12.78
CA GLU A 87 8.50 -10.31 -13.69
C GLU A 87 8.01 -9.31 -14.75
N TRP A 88 8.27 -8.02 -14.54
CA TRP A 88 7.78 -6.97 -15.41
C TRP A 88 8.75 -6.57 -16.53
N TYR A 89 9.99 -7.07 -16.51
CA TYR A 89 10.98 -6.74 -17.55
C TYR A 89 10.59 -7.36 -18.89
N ARG A 90 10.04 -6.52 -19.78
CA ARG A 90 9.39 -6.95 -21.03
C ARG A 90 10.36 -7.43 -22.11
N ARG A 91 11.62 -7.01 -22.03
CA ARG A 91 12.66 -7.28 -23.04
C ARG A 91 13.78 -8.19 -22.52
N ASP A 92 13.72 -8.55 -21.24
CA ASP A 92 14.79 -9.24 -20.51
C ASP A 92 14.15 -10.01 -19.34
N ASN A 93 13.75 -11.26 -19.59
CA ASN A 93 13.05 -12.07 -18.59
C ASN A 93 13.87 -12.16 -17.29
N ASP A 94 13.23 -11.79 -16.17
CA ASP A 94 13.83 -11.71 -14.84
C ASP A 94 15.01 -10.71 -14.73
N ALA A 95 15.09 -9.72 -15.63
CA ALA A 95 16.13 -8.70 -15.65
C ALA A 95 17.58 -9.23 -15.72
N LYS A 96 17.80 -10.42 -16.30
CA LYS A 96 19.10 -11.10 -16.29
C LYS A 96 20.17 -10.33 -17.05
N ASP A 97 19.85 -9.82 -18.23
CA ASP A 97 20.78 -9.02 -19.02
C ASP A 97 21.14 -7.72 -18.30
N PHE A 98 20.14 -7.06 -17.68
CA PHE A 98 20.35 -5.87 -16.84
C PHE A 98 21.29 -6.17 -15.68
N LEU A 99 21.00 -7.19 -14.87
CA LEU A 99 21.79 -7.55 -13.70
C LEU A 99 23.22 -7.95 -14.08
N HIS A 100 23.40 -8.74 -15.13
CA HIS A 100 24.72 -9.09 -15.64
C HIS A 100 25.50 -7.86 -16.13
N ALA A 101 24.85 -6.95 -16.85
CA ALA A 101 25.45 -5.71 -17.31
C ALA A 101 25.84 -4.81 -16.14
N LEU A 102 24.93 -4.62 -15.19
CA LEU A 102 25.15 -3.83 -13.98
C LEU A 102 26.33 -4.37 -13.17
N TYR A 103 26.35 -5.67 -12.85
CA TYR A 103 27.41 -6.27 -12.06
C TYR A 103 28.77 -6.22 -12.77
N ARG A 104 28.79 -6.40 -14.09
CA ARG A 104 30.00 -6.25 -14.89
C ARG A 104 30.54 -4.81 -14.83
N LYS A 105 29.68 -3.81 -14.96
CA LYS A 105 30.06 -2.38 -14.90
C LYS A 105 30.51 -1.98 -13.49
N LEU A 106 29.77 -2.36 -12.44
CA LEU A 106 30.17 -2.13 -11.04
C LEU A 106 31.50 -2.80 -10.70
N SER A 107 31.75 -4.01 -11.19
CA SER A 107 33.04 -4.69 -11.00
C SER A 107 34.21 -3.92 -11.63
N LYS A 108 34.00 -3.28 -12.78
CA LYS A 108 35.01 -2.41 -13.41
C LYS A 108 35.23 -1.14 -12.58
N LEU A 109 34.16 -0.50 -12.11
CA LEU A 109 34.24 0.72 -11.29
C LEU A 109 34.94 0.47 -9.95
N HIS A 110 34.70 -0.68 -9.32
CA HIS A 110 35.39 -1.10 -8.10
C HIS A 110 36.90 -1.26 -8.33
N LYS A 111 37.34 -1.88 -9.44
CA LYS A 111 38.78 -1.97 -9.76
C LYS A 111 39.45 -0.60 -9.87
N SER A 112 38.72 0.40 -10.40
CA SER A 112 39.18 1.79 -10.47
C SER A 112 38.92 2.61 -9.19
N LYS A 113 38.31 2.01 -8.16
CA LYS A 113 37.87 2.66 -6.91
C LYS A 113 36.91 3.85 -7.09
N GLN A 114 36.25 3.95 -8.24
CA GLN A 114 35.22 4.98 -8.50
C GLN A 114 33.91 4.68 -7.77
N VAL A 115 33.56 3.39 -7.68
CA VAL A 115 32.38 2.90 -6.95
C VAL A 115 32.75 1.58 -6.29
N VAL A 116 32.56 1.47 -4.97
CA VAL A 116 32.80 0.24 -4.23
C VAL A 116 31.48 -0.24 -3.63
N THR A 117 30.98 -1.38 -4.08
CA THR A 117 29.77 -2.00 -3.53
C THR A 117 30.09 -2.70 -2.22
N VAL A 118 29.35 -2.39 -1.16
CA VAL A 118 29.60 -2.90 0.19
C VAL A 118 28.32 -3.39 0.84
N THR A 119 28.44 -4.35 1.76
CA THR A 119 27.36 -4.60 2.72
C THR A 119 27.45 -3.59 3.86
N MET A 120 26.36 -3.40 4.63
CA MET A 120 26.42 -2.52 5.80
C MET A 120 27.44 -2.98 6.84
N SER A 121 27.57 -4.28 7.06
CA SER A 121 28.60 -4.83 7.97
C SER A 121 30.02 -4.56 7.46
N GLU A 122 30.25 -4.69 6.15
CA GLU A 122 31.54 -4.37 5.54
C GLU A 122 31.87 -2.87 5.61
N TYR A 123 30.88 -2.01 5.44
CA TYR A 123 31.04 -0.56 5.60
C TYR A 123 31.38 -0.20 7.06
N ILE A 124 30.63 -0.74 8.03
CA ILE A 124 30.81 -0.41 9.45
C ILE A 124 32.15 -0.92 9.97
N HIS A 125 32.48 -2.19 9.72
CA HIS A 125 33.68 -2.83 10.27
C HIS A 125 34.92 -2.67 9.38
N GLY A 126 34.75 -2.19 8.14
CA GLY A 126 35.79 -2.10 7.14
C GLY A 126 36.18 -3.46 6.55
N ASN A 127 36.91 -3.41 5.44
CA ASN A 127 37.51 -4.57 4.80
C ASN A 127 38.80 -4.16 4.07
N THR A 128 39.93 -4.31 4.75
CA THR A 128 41.25 -3.95 4.23
C THR A 128 41.62 -4.70 2.94
N LYS A 129 41.17 -5.95 2.77
CA LYS A 129 41.42 -6.72 1.54
C LYS A 129 40.73 -6.12 0.32
N ARG A 130 39.60 -5.43 0.53
CA ARG A 130 38.84 -4.73 -0.52
C ARG A 130 39.08 -3.23 -0.54
N GLY A 131 39.99 -2.73 0.31
CA GLY A 131 40.28 -1.30 0.43
C GLY A 131 39.11 -0.47 1.00
N VAL A 132 38.23 -1.09 1.78
CA VAL A 132 37.12 -0.42 2.46
C VAL A 132 37.56 -0.03 3.86
N GLN A 133 37.52 1.26 4.20
CA GLN A 133 37.81 1.75 5.54
C GLN A 133 36.64 1.42 6.49
N ALA A 134 36.93 1.27 7.79
CA ALA A 134 35.89 1.11 8.79
C ALA A 134 35.19 2.45 9.09
N HIS A 135 33.86 2.42 9.16
CA HIS A 135 33.01 3.55 9.53
C HIS A 135 32.18 3.17 10.76
N PRO A 136 32.79 3.18 11.95
CA PRO A 136 32.13 2.70 13.16
C PRO A 136 30.95 3.61 13.53
N ILE A 137 29.92 3.04 14.18
CA ILE A 137 28.63 3.70 14.40
C ILE A 137 28.80 4.96 15.26
N GLU A 138 29.67 4.91 16.26
CA GLU A 138 29.98 6.03 17.16
C GLU A 138 30.65 7.23 16.45
N ALA A 139 31.18 7.04 15.24
CA ALA A 139 31.74 8.10 14.42
C ALA A 139 30.72 8.69 13.43
N MET A 140 29.52 8.10 13.32
CA MET A 140 28.47 8.59 12.45
C MET A 140 27.84 9.87 13.02
N ARG A 141 27.24 10.67 12.15
CA ARG A 141 26.47 11.83 12.59
C ARG A 141 25.23 11.36 13.33
N LYS A 142 24.88 12.05 14.41
CA LYS A 142 23.68 11.75 15.18
C LYS A 142 22.43 12.31 14.51
N LEU A 143 21.37 11.51 14.54
CA LEU A 143 20.01 11.93 14.25
C LEU A 143 19.27 12.00 15.58
N ASP A 144 18.96 13.22 16.03
CA ASP A 144 18.34 13.47 17.33
C ASP A 144 16.92 12.91 17.39
N TRP A 145 16.22 12.91 16.25
CA TRP A 145 14.87 12.37 16.17
C TRP A 145 14.57 11.85 14.77
N LEU A 146 14.19 10.57 14.69
CA LEU A 146 13.74 9.91 13.47
C LEU A 146 12.22 10.06 13.34
N TYR A 147 11.76 10.58 12.21
CA TYR A 147 10.32 10.78 11.95
C TYR A 147 9.57 9.44 11.87
N PRO A 148 8.42 9.29 12.56
CA PRO A 148 7.62 8.07 12.48
C PRO A 148 6.83 8.03 11.17
N GLY A 149 7.28 7.20 10.24
CA GLY A 149 6.56 6.89 9.01
C GLY A 149 7.15 5.68 8.30
N SER A 150 6.63 5.37 7.12
CA SER A 150 7.14 4.33 6.24
C SER A 150 7.82 4.91 5.00
N TRP A 151 8.39 4.04 4.17
CA TRP A 151 8.87 4.46 2.86
C TRP A 151 7.77 4.88 1.86
N ILE A 152 6.51 4.55 2.15
CA ILE A 152 5.34 4.97 1.39
C ILE A 152 4.80 6.24 2.04
N ASN A 153 4.74 7.33 1.26
CA ASN A 153 4.21 8.64 1.67
C ASN A 153 4.85 9.28 2.92
N ALA A 154 5.81 8.62 3.56
CA ALA A 154 6.36 8.97 4.87
C ALA A 154 5.28 9.15 5.96
N ASN A 155 4.32 8.22 5.97
CA ASN A 155 3.30 8.04 7.00
C ASN A 155 2.99 6.53 7.12
N TYR A 156 1.88 6.17 7.78
CA TYR A 156 1.44 4.78 7.95
C TYR A 156 0.07 4.51 7.31
N ASP A 157 -0.42 5.39 6.42
CA ASP A 157 -1.80 5.32 5.93
C ASP A 157 -2.13 4.02 5.18
N THR A 158 -1.11 3.36 4.62
CA THR A 158 -1.21 2.04 3.96
C THR A 158 -1.53 0.86 4.89
N TRP A 159 -1.44 1.05 6.22
CA TRP A 159 -1.74 -0.04 7.18
C TRP A 159 -2.69 0.41 8.29
N ILE A 160 -3.05 1.70 8.35
CA ILE A 160 -3.93 2.22 9.41
C ILE A 160 -4.65 3.49 8.97
N GLY A 161 -5.97 3.49 9.17
CA GLY A 161 -6.82 4.66 8.99
C GLY A 161 -8.21 4.29 8.46
N GLU A 162 -8.30 3.23 7.67
CA GLU A 162 -9.56 2.72 7.11
C GLU A 162 -10.31 1.79 8.09
N ASP A 163 -11.61 1.60 7.83
CA ASP A 163 -12.50 0.84 8.72
C ASP A 163 -12.06 -0.63 8.87
N GLU A 164 -11.61 -1.25 7.76
CA GLU A 164 -11.14 -2.64 7.75
C GLU A 164 -9.82 -2.80 8.51
N GLU A 165 -8.83 -1.95 8.22
CA GLU A 165 -7.53 -1.92 8.91
C GLU A 165 -7.70 -1.67 10.41
N ASN A 166 -8.50 -0.67 10.80
CA ASN A 166 -8.74 -0.34 12.19
C ASN A 166 -9.43 -1.51 12.92
N ARG A 167 -10.34 -2.23 12.26
CA ARG A 167 -10.94 -3.44 12.83
C ARG A 167 -9.90 -4.53 13.02
N ALA A 168 -9.02 -4.76 12.03
CA ALA A 168 -7.91 -5.71 12.13
C ALA A 168 -7.00 -5.39 13.32
N TRP A 169 -6.63 -4.12 13.50
CA TRP A 169 -5.76 -3.67 14.60
C TRP A 169 -6.43 -3.89 15.95
N ASN A 170 -7.72 -3.59 16.07
CA ASN A 170 -8.48 -3.84 17.29
C ASN A 170 -8.53 -5.34 17.64
N TYR A 171 -8.70 -6.21 16.64
CA TYR A 171 -8.66 -7.66 16.84
C TYR A 171 -7.29 -8.14 17.30
N LEU A 172 -6.22 -7.65 16.66
CA LEU A 172 -4.85 -7.97 17.02
C LEU A 172 -4.51 -7.51 18.44
N LEU A 173 -4.90 -6.28 18.80
CA LEU A 173 -4.70 -5.72 20.14
C LEU A 173 -5.37 -6.57 21.22
N VAL A 174 -6.64 -6.94 21.02
CA VAL A 174 -7.37 -7.77 21.97
C VAL A 174 -6.71 -9.14 22.12
N ALA A 175 -6.32 -9.77 21.01
CA ALA A 175 -5.64 -11.07 21.05
C ALA A 175 -4.29 -11.00 21.78
N ARG A 176 -3.53 -9.93 21.56
CA ARG A 176 -2.26 -9.69 22.24
C ARG A 176 -2.43 -9.51 23.74
N GLN A 177 -3.38 -8.69 24.17
CA GLN A 177 -3.69 -8.47 25.58
C GLN A 177 -4.15 -9.76 26.27
N ASP A 178 -5.02 -10.54 25.61
CA ASP A 178 -5.46 -11.83 26.13
C ASP A 178 -4.28 -12.82 26.26
N LEU A 179 -3.35 -12.84 25.30
CA LEU A 179 -2.13 -13.66 25.37
C LEU A 179 -1.22 -13.25 26.53
N GLU A 180 -1.03 -11.95 26.77
CA GLU A 180 -0.19 -11.42 27.85
C GLU A 180 -0.70 -11.84 29.24
N VAL A 181 -2.02 -11.85 29.45
CA VAL A 181 -2.63 -12.27 30.73
C VAL A 181 -2.90 -13.77 30.83
N SER A 182 -2.67 -14.53 29.76
CA SER A 182 -2.98 -15.96 29.70
C SER A 182 -2.15 -16.85 30.62
N GLY A 183 -1.01 -16.34 31.10
CA GLY A 183 -0.01 -17.10 31.86
C GLY A 183 0.98 -17.89 30.99
N LEU A 184 0.88 -17.81 29.66
CA LEU A 184 1.84 -18.40 28.74
C LEU A 184 3.05 -17.47 28.56
N LYS A 185 4.24 -17.99 28.81
CA LYS A 185 5.49 -17.24 28.61
C LYS A 185 5.88 -17.22 27.14
N GLN A 186 6.41 -16.09 26.70
CA GLN A 186 7.04 -15.95 25.39
C GLN A 186 8.17 -16.99 25.23
N PRO A 187 8.21 -17.75 24.13
CA PRO A 187 9.27 -18.71 23.88
C PRO A 187 10.59 -17.99 23.58
N ASP A 188 11.72 -18.65 23.87
CA ASP A 188 13.02 -18.23 23.37
C ASP A 188 13.08 -18.50 21.86
N PRO A 189 13.25 -17.47 21.00
CA PRO A 189 13.29 -17.64 19.55
C PRO A 189 14.46 -18.49 19.05
N LYS A 190 15.50 -18.70 19.87
CA LYS A 190 16.65 -19.56 19.53
C LYS A 190 16.49 -21.00 19.98
N ALA A 191 15.47 -21.30 20.79
CA ALA A 191 15.23 -22.65 21.26
C ALA A 191 14.65 -23.54 20.13
N PRO A 192 14.97 -24.84 20.11
CA PRO A 192 14.35 -25.76 19.15
C PRO A 192 12.86 -25.90 19.42
N GLU A 193 12.10 -26.20 18.36
CA GLU A 193 10.68 -26.47 18.47
C GLU A 193 10.41 -27.61 19.47
N PRO A 194 9.48 -27.44 20.43
CA PRO A 194 9.14 -28.50 21.38
C PRO A 194 8.51 -29.72 20.69
N LYS A 195 8.55 -30.89 21.35
CA LYS A 195 7.89 -32.09 20.84
C LYS A 195 6.38 -31.86 20.61
N ALA A 196 5.91 -32.18 19.41
CA ALA A 196 4.52 -32.05 19.00
C ALA A 196 3.52 -32.64 20.02
N ASN A 197 2.33 -32.02 20.09
CA ASN A 197 1.22 -32.41 20.98
C ASN A 197 1.51 -32.33 22.50
N THR A 198 2.56 -31.63 22.92
CA THR A 198 2.81 -31.34 24.34
C THR A 198 2.30 -29.94 24.70
N LYS A 199 2.06 -29.66 26.00
CA LYS A 199 1.70 -28.30 26.46
C LYS A 199 2.71 -27.23 26.03
N LYS A 200 4.01 -27.57 26.05
CA LYS A 200 5.08 -26.68 25.58
C LYS A 200 4.99 -26.40 24.09
N TRP A 201 4.68 -27.41 23.28
CA TRP A 201 4.47 -27.23 21.85
C TRP A 201 3.24 -26.37 21.56
N TYR A 202 2.13 -26.59 22.27
CA TYR A 202 0.96 -25.73 22.15
C TYR A 202 1.26 -24.28 22.55
N ALA A 203 2.03 -24.05 23.62
CA ALA A 203 2.47 -22.70 23.98
C ALA A 203 3.32 -22.07 22.86
N TYR A 204 4.25 -22.83 22.28
CA TYR A 204 5.06 -22.38 21.14
C TYR A 204 4.17 -22.02 19.93
N LYS A 205 3.23 -22.89 19.53
CA LYS A 205 2.29 -22.63 18.43
C LYS A 205 1.34 -21.46 18.70
N THR A 206 1.02 -21.19 19.97
CA THR A 206 0.22 -20.01 20.37
C THR A 206 0.96 -18.72 20.02
N TRP A 207 2.25 -18.65 20.38
CA TRP A 207 3.10 -17.49 20.06
C TRP A 207 3.40 -17.39 18.57
N GLU A 208 3.64 -18.50 17.88
CA GLU A 208 3.76 -18.48 16.41
C GLU A 208 2.50 -17.95 15.73
N ALA A 209 1.31 -18.31 16.21
CA ALA A 209 0.06 -17.78 15.67
C ALA A 209 -0.08 -16.27 15.94
N MET A 210 0.37 -15.78 17.11
CA MET A 210 0.43 -14.35 17.40
C MET A 210 1.37 -13.62 16.44
N TYR A 211 2.61 -14.11 16.29
CA TYR A 211 3.61 -13.48 15.40
C TYR A 211 3.17 -13.51 13.94
N ALA A 212 2.54 -14.59 13.50
CA ALA A 212 1.95 -14.65 12.17
C ALA A 212 0.85 -13.59 12.02
N ALA A 213 -0.04 -13.41 13.00
CA ALA A 213 -1.07 -12.37 12.98
C ALA A 213 -0.51 -10.93 13.06
N GLU A 214 0.69 -10.73 13.61
CA GLU A 214 1.39 -9.43 13.67
C GLU A 214 2.04 -9.02 12.32
N GLY A 215 1.96 -9.87 11.29
CA GLY A 215 2.46 -9.55 9.96
C GLY A 215 1.76 -8.34 9.33
N SER A 216 2.54 -7.38 8.79
CA SER A 216 1.99 -6.17 8.17
C SER A 216 1.22 -6.45 6.88
N ASP A 217 1.51 -7.56 6.19
CA ASP A 217 0.84 -7.97 4.96
C ASP A 217 -0.67 -8.09 5.12
N TRP A 218 -1.19 -8.50 6.29
CA TRP A 218 -2.64 -8.55 6.50
C TRP A 218 -3.29 -7.18 6.34
N PHE A 219 -2.62 -6.16 6.89
CA PHE A 219 -3.11 -4.79 6.90
C PHE A 219 -2.95 -4.13 5.53
N TRP A 220 -1.91 -4.51 4.77
CA TRP A 220 -1.71 -4.07 3.39
C TRP A 220 -2.91 -4.38 2.48
N TRP A 221 -3.58 -5.52 2.69
CA TRP A 221 -4.71 -5.95 1.87
C TRP A 221 -6.07 -5.46 2.36
N TYR A 222 -6.15 -4.81 3.52
CA TYR A 222 -7.38 -4.25 4.04
C TYR A 222 -7.56 -2.80 3.59
N GLY A 223 -8.81 -2.39 3.42
CA GLY A 223 -9.12 -1.05 2.96
C GLY A 223 -9.25 -0.98 1.44
N THR A 224 -8.98 0.21 0.90
CA THR A 224 -9.28 0.52 -0.51
C THR A 224 -8.06 0.87 -1.34
N ASP A 225 -6.90 0.92 -0.70
CA ASP A 225 -5.64 1.34 -1.31
C ASP A 225 -4.98 0.24 -2.15
N GLN A 226 -5.26 -1.03 -1.86
CA GLN A 226 -4.63 -2.20 -2.51
C GLN A 226 -5.65 -3.28 -2.83
N ASN A 227 -5.35 -4.10 -3.85
CA ASN A 227 -6.11 -5.30 -4.14
C ASN A 227 -5.17 -6.43 -4.53
N ALA A 228 -5.34 -7.58 -3.87
CA ALA A 228 -4.62 -8.78 -4.25
C ALA A 228 -5.09 -9.28 -5.62
N PRO A 229 -4.19 -9.83 -6.47
CA PRO A 229 -4.56 -10.35 -7.79
C PRO A 229 -5.66 -11.42 -7.79
N ALA A 230 -5.84 -12.14 -6.67
CA ALA A 230 -6.88 -13.16 -6.48
C ALA A 230 -8.02 -12.72 -5.54
N GLY A 231 -8.09 -11.42 -5.22
CA GLY A 231 -8.97 -10.83 -4.22
C GLY A 231 -8.46 -11.01 -2.79
N ASP A 232 -8.95 -10.17 -1.87
CA ASP A 232 -8.39 -10.02 -0.53
C ASP A 232 -8.93 -11.04 0.49
N LYS A 233 -10.01 -11.76 0.13
CA LYS A 233 -10.70 -12.75 1.00
C LYS A 233 -9.79 -13.87 1.54
N PRO A 234 -8.86 -14.46 0.79
CA PRO A 234 -7.94 -15.46 1.33
C PRO A 234 -7.06 -14.93 2.46
N PHE A 235 -6.64 -13.65 2.38
CA PHE A 235 -5.84 -13.00 3.41
C PHE A 235 -6.66 -12.76 4.68
N ASP A 236 -7.91 -12.33 4.55
CA ASP A 236 -8.83 -12.21 5.69
C ASP A 236 -9.05 -13.55 6.41
N ILE A 237 -9.31 -14.62 5.65
CA ILE A 237 -9.46 -15.97 6.21
C ILE A 237 -8.20 -16.40 6.96
N ALA A 238 -7.01 -16.18 6.38
CA ALA A 238 -5.75 -16.53 7.01
C ALA A 238 -5.50 -15.74 8.30
N PHE A 239 -5.66 -14.41 8.28
CA PHE A 239 -5.52 -13.55 9.46
C PHE A 239 -6.45 -13.99 10.61
N ILE A 240 -7.74 -14.15 10.32
CA ILE A 240 -8.73 -14.59 11.30
C ILE A 240 -8.40 -16.01 11.82
N THR A 241 -7.85 -16.88 10.97
CA THR A 241 -7.41 -18.22 11.37
C THR A 241 -6.23 -18.17 12.33
N HIS A 242 -5.27 -17.27 12.14
CA HIS A 242 -4.18 -17.06 13.10
C HIS A 242 -4.69 -16.61 14.46
N LEU A 243 -5.62 -15.65 14.49
CA LEU A 243 -6.27 -15.23 15.74
C LEU A 243 -6.98 -16.41 16.41
N LYS A 244 -7.79 -17.19 15.68
CA LYS A 244 -8.49 -18.36 16.25
C LYS A 244 -7.52 -19.44 16.76
N ASN A 245 -6.43 -19.67 16.03
CA ASN A 245 -5.42 -20.65 16.39
C ASN A 245 -4.69 -20.27 17.68
N LEU A 246 -4.44 -18.97 17.91
CA LEU A 246 -3.88 -18.48 19.17
C LEU A 246 -4.72 -18.94 20.37
N TYR A 247 -6.04 -18.71 20.35
CA TYR A 247 -6.91 -19.13 21.46
C TYR A 247 -6.98 -20.66 21.59
N MET A 248 -7.16 -21.38 20.48
CA MET A 248 -7.23 -22.84 20.48
C MET A 248 -5.95 -23.48 21.04
N PHE A 249 -4.78 -23.04 20.58
CA PHE A 249 -3.51 -23.57 21.08
C PHE A 249 -3.23 -23.11 22.51
N GLY A 250 -3.61 -21.88 22.85
CA GLY A 250 -3.42 -21.31 24.17
C GLY A 250 -4.14 -22.10 25.26
N GLU A 251 -5.39 -22.49 25.01
CA GLU A 251 -6.16 -23.35 25.90
C GLU A 251 -5.50 -24.74 26.08
N LYS A 252 -5.02 -25.35 24.98
CA LYS A 252 -4.31 -26.65 25.03
C LYS A 252 -2.97 -26.57 25.75
N ALA A 253 -2.33 -25.40 25.73
CA ALA A 253 -1.12 -25.13 26.51
C ALA A 253 -1.40 -24.99 28.01
N GLY A 254 -2.67 -24.80 28.41
CA GLY A 254 -3.10 -24.55 29.78
C GLY A 254 -3.13 -23.07 30.15
N GLY A 255 -3.11 -22.18 29.16
CA GLY A 255 -3.34 -20.75 29.37
C GLY A 255 -4.82 -20.45 29.61
N THR A 256 -5.10 -19.32 30.28
CA THR A 256 -6.47 -18.85 30.53
C THR A 256 -6.84 -17.80 29.49
N PHE A 257 -7.80 -18.11 28.62
CA PHE A 257 -8.26 -17.19 27.58
C PHE A 257 -9.77 -16.90 27.72
N PRO A 258 -10.21 -15.67 27.46
CA PRO A 258 -11.64 -15.39 27.33
C PRO A 258 -12.17 -15.96 26.01
N LYS A 259 -13.47 -16.26 25.97
CA LYS A 259 -14.14 -16.64 24.73
C LYS A 259 -14.24 -15.41 23.82
N ARG A 260 -13.62 -15.47 22.66
CA ARG A 260 -13.70 -14.43 21.61
C ARG A 260 -14.30 -15.01 20.34
N GLU A 261 -15.00 -14.16 19.61
CA GLU A 261 -15.44 -14.44 18.25
C GLU A 261 -14.86 -13.35 17.33
N PHE A 262 -14.09 -13.77 16.34
CA PHE A 262 -13.54 -12.90 15.31
C PHE A 262 -14.32 -13.13 14.02
N LYS A 263 -15.08 -12.12 13.61
CA LYS A 263 -15.82 -12.12 12.35
C LYS A 263 -14.86 -11.77 11.19
N PRO A 264 -15.16 -12.19 9.95
CA PRO A 264 -14.46 -11.68 8.77
C PRO A 264 -14.38 -10.15 8.80
N ILE A 265 -13.22 -9.61 8.46
CA ILE A 265 -13.00 -8.16 8.42
C ILE A 265 -13.60 -7.61 7.15
N ILE A 266 -13.27 -8.26 6.03
CA ILE A 266 -13.82 -7.97 4.72
C ILE A 266 -15.29 -8.40 4.77
N ALA A 267 -16.18 -7.43 4.59
CA ALA A 267 -17.59 -7.75 4.49
C ALA A 267 -17.79 -8.72 3.32
N GLU A 268 -18.63 -9.75 3.52
CA GLU A 268 -19.18 -10.43 2.36
C GLU A 268 -19.87 -9.35 1.54
N LYS A 269 -19.37 -9.09 0.33
CA LYS A 269 -20.15 -8.39 -0.68
C LYS A 269 -21.37 -9.28 -0.86
N GLU A 270 -22.43 -9.05 -0.09
CA GLU A 270 -23.76 -9.47 -0.48
C GLU A 270 -23.84 -9.07 -1.93
N GLN A 271 -24.10 -10.04 -2.81
CA GLN A 271 -24.58 -9.71 -4.13
C GLN A 271 -25.80 -8.83 -3.87
N MET A 272 -25.60 -7.51 -3.91
CA MET A 272 -26.67 -6.54 -3.98
C MET A 272 -27.30 -6.74 -5.36
N THR A 273 -28.04 -7.84 -5.49
CA THR A 273 -29.31 -7.76 -6.16
C THR A 273 -30.06 -6.76 -5.30
N ILE A 274 -30.05 -5.49 -5.70
CA ILE A 274 -30.94 -4.48 -5.12
C ILE A 274 -32.36 -4.96 -5.47
N ARG A 275 -32.89 -5.87 -4.66
CA ARG A 275 -34.31 -6.12 -4.60
C ARG A 275 -34.84 -4.95 -3.81
N ALA A 276 -35.49 -4.03 -4.53
CA ALA A 276 -36.34 -3.03 -3.94
C ALA A 276 -37.13 -3.67 -2.80
N THR A 277 -36.84 -3.25 -1.57
CA THR A 277 -37.69 -3.53 -0.42
C THR A 277 -38.98 -2.79 -0.68
N GLY A 278 -39.93 -3.52 -1.25
CA GLY A 278 -41.25 -3.03 -1.60
C GLY A 278 -41.98 -2.55 -0.35
N GLY A 279 -41.92 -1.24 -0.12
CA GLY A 279 -43.07 -0.50 0.36
C GLY A 279 -44.23 -0.73 -0.59
N THR A 280 -45.38 -1.04 -0.02
CA THR A 280 -46.57 -1.52 -0.70
C THR A 280 -47.08 -0.51 -1.73
N MET A 281 -46.65 -0.58 -2.98
CA MET A 281 -47.43 -0.16 -4.15
C MET A 281 -47.00 -0.97 -5.37
N ALA A 282 -47.95 -1.74 -5.91
CA ALA A 282 -47.81 -2.37 -7.20
C ALA A 282 -47.66 -1.29 -8.28
N GLN A 283 -46.55 -1.27 -9.00
CA GLN A 283 -46.46 -0.60 -10.30
C GLN A 283 -45.52 -1.37 -11.23
N SER A 284 -45.89 -1.34 -12.50
CA SER A 284 -45.52 -2.22 -13.60
C SER A 284 -44.02 -2.23 -13.93
N LYS A 285 -43.57 -3.41 -14.34
CA LYS A 285 -42.20 -3.80 -14.70
C LYS A 285 -41.68 -3.16 -16.00
N GLN A 286 -42.08 -1.93 -16.34
CA GLN A 286 -41.95 -1.42 -17.71
C GLN A 286 -41.23 -0.08 -17.91
N ASP A 287 -40.79 0.62 -16.86
CA ASP A 287 -40.19 1.96 -17.04
C ASP A 287 -38.83 2.15 -16.34
N THR A 288 -38.00 1.11 -16.22
CA THR A 288 -36.64 1.25 -15.68
C THR A 288 -35.60 1.40 -16.79
N VAL A 289 -34.81 2.47 -16.74
CA VAL A 289 -33.73 2.79 -17.68
C VAL A 289 -32.38 2.51 -17.00
N THR A 290 -31.46 1.85 -17.71
CA THR A 290 -30.08 1.68 -17.24
C THR A 290 -29.29 2.94 -17.56
N VAL A 291 -28.76 3.62 -16.55
CA VAL A 291 -27.97 4.84 -16.69
C VAL A 291 -26.51 4.54 -16.36
N VAL A 292 -25.62 4.84 -17.29
CA VAL A 292 -24.17 4.66 -17.15
C VAL A 292 -23.53 6.04 -17.03
N PHE A 293 -22.96 6.35 -15.87
CA PHE A 293 -22.18 7.55 -15.65
C PHE A 293 -20.71 7.23 -15.92
N LEU A 294 -20.08 8.01 -16.80
CA LEU A 294 -18.65 7.98 -17.09
C LEU A 294 -18.07 9.34 -16.71
N CYS A 295 -17.10 9.35 -15.81
CA CYS A 295 -16.39 10.54 -15.36
C CYS A 295 -14.93 10.46 -15.79
N ASP A 296 -14.55 11.21 -16.82
CA ASP A 296 -13.16 11.38 -17.24
C ASP A 296 -12.43 12.29 -16.25
N ALA A 297 -11.48 11.71 -15.52
CA ALA A 297 -10.67 12.38 -14.52
C ALA A 297 -9.20 12.52 -14.93
N ARG A 298 -8.84 12.27 -16.20
CA ARG A 298 -7.44 12.28 -16.69
C ARG A 298 -6.69 13.60 -16.47
N LYS A 299 -7.41 14.71 -16.30
CA LYS A 299 -6.84 16.06 -16.10
C LYS A 299 -6.66 16.44 -14.63
N ILE A 300 -7.12 15.63 -13.70
CA ILE A 300 -7.04 15.92 -12.27
C ILE A 300 -6.26 14.84 -11.55
N PHE A 301 -5.62 15.23 -10.44
CA PHE A 301 -5.03 14.26 -9.53
C PHE A 301 -6.14 13.63 -8.69
N VAL A 302 -6.33 12.31 -8.83
CA VAL A 302 -7.30 11.53 -8.06
C VAL A 302 -6.57 10.85 -6.92
N ARG A 303 -6.84 11.27 -5.67
CA ARG A 303 -6.11 10.76 -4.50
C ARG A 303 -6.67 9.46 -3.93
N ARG A 304 -8.00 9.32 -3.89
CA ARG A 304 -8.72 8.16 -3.29
C ARG A 304 -9.63 7.43 -4.28
N GLY A 305 -10.11 8.14 -5.30
CA GLY A 305 -11.08 7.66 -6.27
C GLY A 305 -12.11 8.73 -6.60
N ILE A 306 -12.88 8.50 -7.65
CA ILE A 306 -14.01 9.35 -8.01
C ILE A 306 -15.29 8.81 -7.37
N TYR A 307 -16.09 9.72 -6.85
CA TYR A 307 -17.40 9.45 -6.29
C TYR A 307 -18.42 10.32 -7.00
N ILE A 308 -19.65 9.80 -7.13
CA ILE A 308 -20.80 10.59 -7.55
C ILE A 308 -21.67 10.90 -6.34
N VAL A 309 -22.24 12.10 -6.31
CA VAL A 309 -23.19 12.51 -5.28
C VAL A 309 -24.32 13.29 -5.92
N GLY A 310 -25.57 13.01 -5.55
CA GLY A 310 -26.72 13.66 -6.14
C GLY A 310 -28.02 13.55 -5.34
N SER A 311 -29.09 14.07 -5.93
CA SER A 311 -30.42 14.18 -5.33
C SER A 311 -31.15 12.84 -5.13
N HIS A 312 -30.71 11.77 -5.81
CA HIS A 312 -31.32 10.45 -5.76
C HIS A 312 -30.61 9.54 -4.75
N GLU A 313 -31.34 8.59 -4.15
CA GLU A 313 -30.79 7.66 -3.15
C GLU A 313 -29.63 6.81 -3.69
N LEU A 314 -29.73 6.38 -4.95
CA LEU A 314 -28.67 5.66 -5.67
C LEU A 314 -27.41 6.51 -5.90
N LEU A 315 -27.51 7.83 -5.75
CA LEU A 315 -26.41 8.79 -5.80
C LEU A 315 -26.11 9.38 -4.41
N GLY A 316 -26.53 8.71 -3.34
CA GLY A 316 -26.13 9.07 -1.97
C GLY A 316 -26.90 10.22 -1.33
N SER A 317 -27.97 10.74 -1.94
CA SER A 317 -28.85 11.79 -1.35
C SER A 317 -28.08 12.99 -0.76
N TRP A 318 -27.17 13.56 -1.55
CA TRP A 318 -26.28 14.67 -1.14
C TRP A 318 -25.30 14.37 0.00
N LYS A 319 -25.03 13.09 0.29
CA LYS A 319 -23.94 12.68 1.18
C LYS A 319 -22.68 12.36 0.35
N PRO A 320 -21.69 13.28 0.26
CA PRO A 320 -20.53 13.11 -0.62
C PRO A 320 -19.65 11.93 -0.18
N ASN A 321 -18.79 11.45 -1.08
CA ASN A 321 -17.83 10.38 -0.79
C ASN A 321 -18.50 9.09 -0.24
N THR A 322 -19.66 8.73 -0.78
CA THR A 322 -20.40 7.51 -0.40
C THR A 322 -20.60 6.56 -1.58
N ILE A 323 -20.93 7.09 -2.75
CA ILE A 323 -21.15 6.29 -3.96
C ILE A 323 -19.89 6.36 -4.84
N ARG A 324 -19.06 5.33 -4.75
CA ARG A 324 -17.80 5.22 -5.49
C ARG A 324 -18.05 4.83 -6.95
N MET A 325 -17.23 5.37 -7.84
CA MET A 325 -17.13 4.98 -9.25
C MET A 325 -15.83 4.19 -9.48
N TYR A 326 -15.78 3.39 -10.55
CA TYR A 326 -14.74 2.37 -10.76
C TYR A 326 -14.04 2.51 -12.11
N ASP A 327 -12.72 2.30 -12.14
CA ASP A 327 -11.82 2.36 -13.31
C ASP A 327 -10.96 1.08 -13.33
N ASP A 328 -11.63 -0.06 -13.16
CA ASP A 328 -11.03 -1.38 -12.91
C ASP A 328 -11.53 -2.46 -13.87
N ASN A 329 -12.12 -2.08 -15.01
CA ASN A 329 -12.77 -2.98 -15.97
C ASN A 329 -13.90 -3.82 -15.34
N SER A 330 -14.50 -3.31 -14.26
CA SER A 330 -15.67 -3.89 -13.61
C SER A 330 -16.88 -2.94 -13.67
N LEU A 331 -18.06 -3.45 -13.32
CA LEU A 331 -19.28 -2.63 -13.11
C LEU A 331 -19.64 -1.67 -14.26
N GLY A 332 -19.30 -2.03 -15.50
CA GLY A 332 -19.63 -1.27 -16.71
C GLY A 332 -18.50 -0.41 -17.25
N ASP A 333 -17.35 -0.36 -16.56
CA ASP A 333 -16.11 0.20 -17.08
C ASP A 333 -15.56 -0.63 -18.26
N GLU A 334 -15.00 0.03 -19.28
CA GLU A 334 -14.54 -0.61 -20.52
C GLU A 334 -13.01 -0.84 -20.56
N VAL A 335 -12.23 -0.02 -19.86
CA VAL A 335 -10.76 -0.06 -19.87
C VAL A 335 -10.26 0.29 -18.48
N ALA A 336 -9.66 -0.69 -17.79
CA ALA A 336 -9.03 -0.45 -16.49
C ALA A 336 -7.85 0.54 -16.59
N ASP A 337 -7.69 1.34 -15.54
CA ASP A 337 -6.60 2.29 -15.32
C ASP A 337 -6.46 3.38 -16.40
N ASP A 338 -7.56 3.77 -17.06
CA ASP A 338 -7.56 4.84 -18.07
C ASP A 338 -7.98 6.22 -17.49
N SER A 339 -8.25 6.26 -16.19
CA SER A 339 -8.79 7.40 -15.43
C SER A 339 -10.18 7.85 -15.87
N VAL A 340 -10.98 6.95 -16.44
CA VAL A 340 -12.41 7.13 -16.73
C VAL A 340 -13.22 6.26 -15.77
N TYR A 341 -13.81 6.89 -14.77
CA TYR A 341 -14.53 6.17 -13.73
C TYR A 341 -15.99 5.94 -14.12
N THR A 342 -16.48 4.73 -13.90
CA THR A 342 -17.81 4.28 -14.31
C THR A 342 -18.72 3.95 -13.13
N LEU A 343 -19.99 4.30 -13.25
CA LEU A 343 -21.07 3.81 -12.38
C LEU A 343 -22.29 3.45 -13.24
N VAL A 344 -22.85 2.25 -13.02
CA VAL A 344 -24.09 1.81 -13.65
C VAL A 344 -25.21 1.71 -12.62
N VAL A 345 -26.33 2.39 -12.86
CA VAL A 345 -27.53 2.35 -11.99
C VAL A 345 -28.79 2.15 -12.82
N GLN A 346 -29.84 1.60 -12.22
CA GLN A 346 -31.17 1.51 -12.84
C GLN A 346 -32.13 2.45 -12.14
N MET A 347 -32.83 3.27 -12.89
CA MET A 347 -33.80 4.24 -12.35
C MET A 347 -35.00 4.42 -13.25
N ALA A 348 -36.09 4.98 -12.72
CA ALA A 348 -37.32 5.16 -13.47
C ALA A 348 -37.16 6.20 -14.59
N ALA A 349 -37.79 5.95 -15.74
CA ALA A 349 -37.93 6.95 -16.79
C ALA A 349 -38.64 8.21 -16.23
N GLY A 350 -38.21 9.38 -16.67
CA GLY A 350 -38.68 10.68 -16.18
C GLY A 350 -38.03 11.15 -14.87
N THR A 351 -37.09 10.40 -14.30
CA THR A 351 -36.36 10.84 -13.10
C THR A 351 -35.53 12.08 -13.42
N GLU A 352 -35.80 13.19 -12.71
CA GLU A 352 -34.94 14.37 -12.71
C GLU A 352 -33.82 14.20 -11.69
N LEU A 353 -32.58 14.34 -12.15
CA LEU A 353 -31.38 14.21 -11.33
C LEU A 353 -30.63 15.52 -11.26
N GLU A 354 -30.20 15.87 -10.06
CA GLU A 354 -29.09 16.79 -9.84
C GLU A 354 -27.93 16.01 -9.24
N TYR A 355 -26.73 16.16 -9.78
CA TYR A 355 -25.55 15.42 -9.31
C TYR A 355 -24.26 16.19 -9.54
N LYS A 356 -23.19 15.76 -8.90
CA LYS A 356 -21.81 16.20 -9.15
C LYS A 356 -20.82 15.10 -8.73
N TYR A 357 -19.55 15.31 -9.05
CA TYR A 357 -18.45 14.41 -8.67
C TYR A 357 -17.59 14.96 -7.53
N THR A 358 -17.02 14.06 -6.73
CA THR A 358 -16.01 14.36 -5.70
C THR A 358 -14.81 13.41 -5.84
N ASN A 359 -13.60 13.85 -5.44
CA ASN A 359 -12.37 13.08 -5.64
C ASN A 359 -11.52 12.84 -4.37
N SER A 360 -11.94 13.37 -3.23
CA SER A 360 -11.18 13.29 -1.98
C SER A 360 -12.06 13.54 -0.75
N GLY A 361 -11.50 13.33 0.43
CA GLY A 361 -12.16 13.55 1.71
C GLY A 361 -12.75 12.28 2.35
N PRO A 362 -13.12 12.34 3.65
CA PRO A 362 -13.88 11.29 4.32
C PRO A 362 -15.34 11.20 3.82
N SER A 363 -15.99 10.07 4.11
CA SER A 363 -17.42 9.88 3.80
C SER A 363 -18.29 10.93 4.48
N GLY A 364 -19.14 11.61 3.72
CA GLY A 364 -20.03 12.67 4.19
C GLY A 364 -19.42 14.06 4.30
N THR A 365 -18.13 14.23 3.98
CA THR A 365 -17.46 15.53 4.00
C THR A 365 -17.32 16.11 2.59
N TRP A 366 -17.64 17.40 2.42
CA TRP A 366 -17.46 18.12 1.16
C TRP A 366 -16.01 18.58 1.00
N GLU A 367 -15.17 17.69 0.46
CA GLU A 367 -13.79 17.98 0.05
C GLU A 367 -13.59 17.47 -1.39
N GLY A 368 -12.83 18.22 -2.19
CA GLY A 368 -12.53 17.82 -3.57
C GLY A 368 -13.76 17.68 -4.48
N GLU A 369 -14.79 18.50 -4.27
CA GLU A 369 -15.94 18.56 -5.18
C GLU A 369 -15.59 19.29 -6.47
N GLU A 370 -16.19 18.86 -7.58
CA GLU A 370 -15.92 19.47 -8.89
C GLU A 370 -16.46 20.92 -9.00
N PHE A 371 -17.55 21.24 -8.30
CA PHE A 371 -18.16 22.59 -8.28
C PHE A 371 -18.75 22.91 -6.90
N SER A 372 -18.38 24.06 -6.32
CA SER A 372 -18.82 24.44 -4.97
C SER A 372 -20.27 24.96 -4.87
N GLN A 373 -20.84 25.50 -5.95
CA GLN A 373 -22.15 26.18 -5.91
C GLN A 373 -23.13 25.73 -7.00
N SER A 374 -22.83 24.65 -7.70
CA SER A 374 -23.66 24.18 -8.81
C SER A 374 -23.65 22.67 -8.95
N ASN A 375 -24.71 22.15 -9.56
CA ASN A 375 -24.88 20.73 -9.85
C ASN A 375 -25.11 20.54 -11.35
N ARG A 376 -24.70 19.39 -11.88
CA ARG A 376 -25.15 18.89 -13.18
C ARG A 376 -26.62 18.51 -13.06
N LYS A 377 -27.38 18.68 -14.15
CA LYS A 377 -28.81 18.33 -14.20
C LYS A 377 -29.11 17.49 -15.42
N ILE A 378 -29.88 16.42 -15.24
CA ILE A 378 -30.35 15.59 -16.34
C ILE A 378 -31.74 15.02 -16.03
N VAL A 379 -32.54 14.80 -17.07
CA VAL A 379 -33.78 14.03 -16.99
C VAL A 379 -33.56 12.71 -17.71
N ILE A 380 -33.86 11.60 -17.04
CA ILE A 380 -33.70 10.27 -17.62
C ILE A 380 -34.82 10.01 -18.62
N ASP A 381 -34.48 10.06 -19.90
CA ASP A 381 -35.42 9.78 -20.98
C ASP A 381 -35.77 8.27 -21.03
N GLY A 382 -37.07 7.96 -21.03
CA GLY A 382 -37.58 6.59 -21.18
C GLY A 382 -37.52 6.04 -22.61
N SER A 383 -37.13 6.85 -23.60
CA SER A 383 -37.09 6.44 -25.01
C SER A 383 -36.07 5.33 -25.31
N GLN A 384 -35.05 5.19 -24.46
CA GLN A 384 -34.00 4.19 -24.57
C GLN A 384 -33.89 3.36 -23.28
N SER A 385 -33.65 2.05 -23.41
CA SER A 385 -33.43 1.18 -22.26
C SER A 385 -32.07 1.39 -21.58
N ARG A 386 -31.16 2.12 -22.24
CA ARG A 386 -29.81 2.44 -21.75
C ARG A 386 -29.41 3.84 -22.16
N ILE A 387 -28.99 4.66 -21.20
CA ILE A 387 -28.42 6.00 -21.40
C ILE A 387 -26.97 5.99 -20.92
N VAL A 388 -26.08 6.61 -21.69
CA VAL A 388 -24.66 6.79 -21.33
C VAL A 388 -24.37 8.27 -21.19
N ILE A 389 -24.01 8.68 -19.98
CA ILE A 389 -23.66 10.05 -19.60
C ILE A 389 -22.15 10.13 -19.51
N LYS A 390 -21.54 10.95 -20.36
CA LYS A 390 -20.09 11.17 -20.39
C LYS A 390 -19.79 12.57 -19.88
N ASP A 391 -19.12 12.65 -18.75
CA ASP A 391 -18.70 13.89 -18.09
C ASP A 391 -17.17 13.94 -17.97
N VAL A 392 -16.64 15.15 -17.85
CA VAL A 392 -15.23 15.40 -17.51
C VAL A 392 -15.23 16.13 -16.18
N PHE A 393 -14.44 15.62 -15.22
CA PHE A 393 -14.42 16.15 -13.86
C PHE A 393 -14.04 17.64 -13.87
N GLY A 394 -14.88 18.48 -13.28
CA GLY A 394 -14.63 19.93 -13.19
C GLY A 394 -14.85 20.71 -14.49
N GLU A 395 -15.27 20.06 -15.58
CA GLU A 395 -15.62 20.72 -16.84
C GLU A 395 -17.12 20.63 -17.13
N ARG A 396 -17.70 21.76 -17.53
CA ARG A 396 -19.08 21.82 -18.02
C ARG A 396 -19.08 21.63 -19.53
N LYS A 397 -19.98 20.77 -20.03
CA LYS A 397 -20.38 20.85 -21.44
C LYS A 397 -21.23 22.10 -21.61
N ASN A 398 -20.84 22.97 -22.54
CA ASN A 398 -21.60 24.17 -22.91
C ASN A 398 -22.98 23.80 -23.47
#